data_AF-A0A945VYB0-F1
#
_entry.id   AF-A0A945VYB0-F1
#
_cell.length_a   1.000
_cell.length_b   1.000
_cell.length_c   1.000
_cell.angle_alpha   90.00
_cell.angle_beta   90.00
_cell.angle_gamma   90.00
#
_symmetry.space_group_name_H-M   'P 1'
#
loop_
_entity.id
_entity.type
_entity.pdbx_description
1 polymer ?
#
loop_
_entity_poly.entity_id
_entity_poly.type
_entity_poly.pdbx_seq_one_letter_code
_entity_poly.pdbx_strand_id
1 'polypeptide(L)'
;MNEDEVVKILIDDIEIEGTASRLSGDYSVTIIKPYCNLSGECHIPYFARGLYTYEGDYGDASIRETLKELYTLGKFLAREVKNLKEKLKYYNGNITKLSSKMMSEQEFKLKRIDLKKRLRDGEIDNKEYQKAFTPLSKEYEELDSKIHAQRSSFFEENFPMVVPISTGQQVLDIIEGKESLTNRYS
;
A
#
# COMPACT_ATOMS: atom_id res chain seq x y z
N MET A 1 32.45 15.24 12.89
CA MET A 1 31.59 14.20 12.29
C MET A 1 31.42 13.17 13.37
N ASN A 2 30.20 13.00 13.89
CA ASN A 2 29.94 11.91 14.82
C ASN A 2 29.81 10.65 13.96
N GLU A 3 30.59 9.64 14.30
CA GLU A 3 30.52 8.33 13.66
C GLU A 3 29.21 7.66 14.08
N ASP A 4 28.49 7.12 13.11
CA ASP A 4 27.31 6.31 13.40
C ASP A 4 27.76 5.04 14.13
N GLU A 5 27.22 4.82 15.33
CA GLU A 5 27.50 3.63 16.12
C GLU A 5 26.50 2.51 15.76
N VAL A 6 26.97 1.27 15.71
CA VAL A 6 26.10 0.12 15.50
C VAL A 6 25.58 -0.36 16.86
N VAL A 7 24.25 -0.39 17.00
CA VAL A 7 23.56 -0.85 18.20
C VAL A 7 22.85 -2.16 17.92
N LYS A 8 23.03 -3.13 18.82
CA LYS A 8 22.44 -4.46 18.73
C LYS A 8 21.67 -4.80 19.99
N ILE A 9 20.45 -5.29 19.81
CA ILE A 9 19.61 -5.82 20.89
C ILE A 9 19.02 -7.17 20.48
N LEU A 10 18.71 -8.02 21.45
CA LEU A 10 18.10 -9.31 21.23
C LEU A 10 16.69 -9.29 21.84
N ILE A 11 15.67 -9.56 21.03
CA ILE A 11 14.26 -9.64 21.47
C ILE A 11 13.67 -10.93 20.90
N ASP A 12 13.12 -11.80 21.75
CA ASP A 12 12.52 -13.08 21.33
C ASP A 12 13.44 -13.91 20.39
N ASP A 13 14.72 -14.00 20.73
CA ASP A 13 15.79 -14.66 19.92
C ASP A 13 16.03 -14.06 18.52
N ILE A 14 15.48 -12.88 18.24
CA ILE A 14 15.72 -12.13 17.01
C ILE A 14 16.75 -11.04 17.29
N GLU A 15 17.88 -11.11 16.57
CA GLU A 15 18.88 -10.05 16.58
C GLU A 15 18.33 -8.83 15.81
N ILE A 16 18.27 -7.71 16.52
CA ILE A 16 17.88 -6.41 15.97
C ILE A 16 19.12 -5.55 15.91
N GLU A 17 19.36 -4.99 14.73
CA GLU A 17 20.53 -4.18 14.42
C GLU A 17 20.06 -2.82 13.92
N GLY A 18 20.67 -1.76 14.42
CA GLY A 18 20.44 -0.40 13.96
C GLY A 18 21.71 0.45 14.03
N THR A 19 21.68 1.61 13.39
CA THR A 19 22.69 2.66 13.57
C THR A 19 22.12 3.77 14.43
N ALA A 20 22.95 4.35 15.28
CA ALA A 20 22.61 5.53 16.04
C ALA A 20 23.65 6.63 15.83
N SER A 21 23.18 7.88 15.80
CA SER A 21 24.04 9.05 15.94
C SER A 21 23.55 9.84 17.14
N ARG A 22 24.47 10.35 17.95
CA ARG A 22 24.14 11.08 19.17
C ARG A 22 24.98 12.33 19.33
N LEU A 23 24.42 13.33 19.98
CA LEU A 23 24.99 14.57 20.47
C LEU A 23 24.50 14.75 21.91
N SER A 24 25.09 15.68 22.67
CA SER A 24 24.70 15.93 24.06
C SER A 24 23.20 16.13 24.28
N GLY A 25 22.52 16.80 23.35
CA GLY A 25 21.08 17.08 23.45
C GLY A 25 20.20 16.40 22.41
N ASP A 26 20.76 15.59 21.52
CA ASP A 26 20.04 15.03 20.37
C ASP A 26 20.51 13.60 20.09
N TYR A 27 19.62 12.71 19.68
CA TYR A 27 20.02 11.45 19.05
C TYR A 27 19.06 11.07 17.92
N SER A 28 19.56 10.24 17.01
CA SER A 28 18.75 9.55 16.01
C SER A 28 19.14 8.07 15.96
N VAL A 29 18.15 7.22 15.66
CA VAL A 29 18.31 5.76 15.52
C VAL A 29 17.64 5.34 14.23
N THR A 30 18.28 4.49 13.44
CA THR A 30 17.71 3.86 12.25
C THR A 30 17.84 2.35 12.36
N ILE A 31 16.73 1.62 12.19
CA ILE A 31 16.75 0.15 12.17
C ILE A 31 17.26 -0.36 10.82
N ILE A 32 18.14 -1.37 10.88
CA ILE A 32 18.76 -2.01 9.71
C ILE A 32 18.25 -3.47 9.59
N LYS A 33 18.07 -4.16 10.71
CA LYS A 33 17.55 -5.54 10.76
C LYS A 33 16.59 -5.73 11.93
N PRO A 34 15.55 -6.57 11.77
CA PRO A 34 15.12 -7.26 10.53
C PRO A 34 14.31 -6.36 9.58
N TYR A 35 13.98 -5.14 10.00
CA TYR A 35 13.23 -4.17 9.21
C TYR A 35 14.14 -3.04 8.75
N CYS A 36 13.71 -2.29 7.74
CA CYS A 36 14.43 -1.13 7.19
C CYS A 36 13.47 0.06 7.00
N ASN A 37 14.04 1.24 6.73
CA ASN A 37 13.32 2.50 6.49
C ASN A 37 12.48 3.00 7.68
N LEU A 38 12.83 2.62 8.90
CA LEU A 38 12.26 3.19 10.12
C LEU A 38 13.37 3.88 10.90
N SER A 39 13.13 5.12 11.28
CA SER A 39 14.02 5.90 12.12
C SER A 39 13.23 6.64 13.19
N GLY A 40 13.91 6.96 14.29
CA GLY A 40 13.39 7.76 15.38
C GLY A 40 14.47 8.74 15.82
N GLU A 41 14.03 9.91 16.28
CA GLU A 41 14.91 10.95 16.80
C GLU A 41 14.32 11.55 18.07
N CYS A 42 15.19 12.07 18.93
CA CYS A 42 14.77 12.76 20.14
C CYS A 42 15.70 13.93 20.45
N HIS A 43 15.09 14.99 20.98
CA HIS A 43 15.77 16.21 21.38
C HIS A 43 15.49 16.50 22.86
N ILE A 44 16.53 16.81 23.63
CA ILE A 44 16.44 17.36 24.98
C ILE A 44 16.22 18.87 24.84
N PRO A 45 15.05 19.39 25.25
CA PRO A 45 14.78 20.82 25.23
C PRO A 45 15.83 21.59 26.04
N TYR A 46 16.16 22.80 25.60
CA TYR A 46 17.24 23.62 26.16
C TYR A 46 17.23 23.72 27.70
N PHE A 47 16.04 23.94 28.30
CA PHE A 47 15.90 24.09 29.75
C PHE A 47 16.21 22.82 30.56
N ALA A 48 16.21 21.64 29.92
CA ALA A 48 16.51 20.36 30.56
C ALA A 48 17.96 19.90 30.35
N ARG A 49 18.74 20.59 29.50
CA ARG A 49 20.12 20.22 29.13
C ARG A 49 21.14 20.33 30.27
N GLY A 50 20.79 21.04 31.35
CA GLY A 50 21.62 21.07 32.57
C GLY A 50 21.50 19.82 33.44
N LEU A 51 20.47 19.00 33.20
CA LEU A 51 20.15 17.81 34.01
C LEU A 51 20.30 16.50 33.23
N TYR A 52 20.09 16.56 31.91
CA TYR A 52 20.10 15.38 31.04
C TYR A 52 21.06 15.58 29.87
N THR A 53 21.72 14.49 29.48
CA THR A 53 22.55 14.39 28.29
C THR A 53 22.43 13.00 27.69
N TYR A 54 22.52 12.87 26.38
CA TYR A 54 22.59 11.58 25.70
C TYR A 54 24.02 11.03 25.56
N GLU A 55 25.03 11.74 26.07
CA GLU A 55 26.45 11.31 26.08
C GLU A 55 26.80 10.35 27.25
N GLY A 56 25.85 9.52 27.69
CA GLY A 56 26.07 8.54 28.76
C GLY A 56 24.94 7.52 28.88
N ASP A 57 24.83 6.87 30.04
CA ASP A 57 23.89 5.76 30.28
C ASP A 57 22.43 6.08 29.93
N TYR A 58 22.00 7.33 30.17
CA TYR A 58 20.67 7.78 29.79
C TYR A 58 20.45 7.74 28.26
N GLY A 59 21.46 8.14 27.48
CA GLY A 59 21.44 8.03 26.02
C GLY A 59 21.49 6.59 25.54
N ASP A 60 22.33 5.75 26.13
CA ASP A 60 22.39 4.32 25.81
C ASP A 60 21.05 3.63 26.03
N ALA A 61 20.39 3.90 27.15
CA ALA A 61 19.07 3.38 27.46
C ALA A 61 18.01 3.92 26.48
N SER A 62 18.04 5.22 26.18
CA SER A 62 17.09 5.86 25.25
C SER A 62 17.20 5.28 23.84
N ILE A 63 18.42 5.17 23.30
CA ILE A 63 18.70 4.62 21.97
C ILE A 63 18.23 3.16 21.87
N ARG A 64 18.49 2.34 22.89
CA ARG A 64 18.04 0.94 22.93
C ARG A 64 16.51 0.83 22.97
N GLU A 65 15.84 1.68 23.75
CA GLU A 65 14.38 1.67 23.81
C GLU A 65 13.77 2.14 22.49
N THR A 66 14.31 3.19 21.86
CA THR A 66 13.88 3.62 20.52
C THR A 66 14.08 2.51 19.49
N LEU A 67 15.21 1.80 19.49
CA LEU A 67 15.43 0.67 18.57
C LEU A 67 14.39 -0.45 18.75
N LYS A 68 13.98 -0.70 20.00
CA LYS A 68 12.92 -1.65 20.33
C LYS A 68 11.52 -1.18 19.91
N GLU A 69 11.23 0.11 20.04
CA GLU A 69 10.00 0.71 19.53
C GLU A 69 9.93 0.60 18.00
N LEU A 70 11.02 0.93 17.29
CA LEU A 70 11.13 0.79 15.84
C LEU A 70 10.92 -0.67 15.39
N TYR A 71 11.50 -1.63 16.11
CA TYR A 71 11.25 -3.05 15.85
C TYR A 71 9.77 -3.43 16.03
N THR A 72 9.15 -2.96 17.12
CA THR A 72 7.73 -3.23 17.41
C THR A 72 6.83 -2.65 16.33
N LEU A 73 7.11 -1.42 15.89
CA LEU A 73 6.43 -0.77 14.78
C LEU A 73 6.63 -1.56 13.47
N GLY A 74 7.86 -1.95 13.15
CA GLY A 74 8.16 -2.75 11.96
C GLY A 74 7.43 -4.09 11.94
N LYS A 75 7.35 -4.77 13.09
CA LYS A 75 6.59 -6.02 13.27
C LYS A 75 5.10 -5.82 13.04
N PHE A 76 4.53 -4.75 13.59
CA PHE A 76 3.14 -4.36 13.36
C PHE A 76 2.88 -4.07 11.88
N LEU A 77 3.68 -3.22 11.25
CA LEU A 77 3.53 -2.87 9.83
C LEU A 77 3.64 -4.10 8.91
N ALA A 78 4.60 -4.99 9.16
CA ALA A 78 4.75 -6.22 8.40
C ALA A 78 3.51 -7.12 8.50
N ARG A 79 2.90 -7.22 9.69
CA ARG A 79 1.65 -7.95 9.91
C ARG A 79 0.49 -7.31 9.14
N GLU A 80 0.33 -6.00 9.24
CA GLU A 80 -0.77 -5.29 8.57
C GLU A 80 -0.67 -5.36 7.05
N VAL A 81 0.55 -5.21 6.49
CA VAL A 81 0.77 -5.41 5.05
C VAL A 81 0.40 -6.83 4.62
N LYS A 82 0.72 -7.85 5.42
CA LYS A 82 0.32 -9.23 5.13
C LYS A 82 -1.21 -9.38 5.15
N ASN A 83 -1.87 -8.87 6.19
CA ASN A 83 -3.34 -8.91 6.29
C ASN A 83 -4.00 -8.21 5.08
N LEU A 84 -3.46 -7.06 4.69
CA LEU A 84 -3.97 -6.28 3.57
C LEU A 84 -3.83 -7.03 2.24
N LYS A 85 -2.70 -7.71 2.01
CA LYS A 85 -2.49 -8.60 0.85
C LYS A 85 -3.48 -9.76 0.81
N GLU A 86 -3.76 -10.39 1.95
CA GLU A 86 -4.73 -11.49 2.04
C GLU A 86 -6.15 -11.01 1.74
N LYS A 87 -6.56 -9.87 2.29
CA LYS A 87 -7.86 -9.26 1.97
C LYS A 87 -7.95 -8.89 0.50
N LEU A 88 -6.92 -8.25 -0.06
CA LEU A 88 -6.90 -7.90 -1.48
C LEU A 88 -7.07 -9.14 -2.38
N LYS A 89 -6.40 -10.25 -2.03
CA LYS A 89 -6.56 -11.53 -2.73
C LYS A 89 -8.00 -12.04 -2.68
N TYR A 90 -8.71 -11.88 -1.56
CA TYR A 90 -10.12 -12.24 -1.44
C TYR A 90 -11.00 -11.43 -2.40
N TYR A 91 -10.87 -10.10 -2.44
CA TYR A 91 -11.64 -9.25 -3.36
C TYR A 91 -11.29 -9.53 -4.82
N ASN A 92 -10.01 -9.69 -5.15
CA ASN A 92 -9.57 -10.06 -6.49
C ASN A 92 -10.17 -11.41 -6.92
N GLY A 93 -10.24 -12.39 -6.01
CA GLY A 93 -10.90 -13.67 -6.26
C GLY A 93 -12.40 -13.51 -6.56
N ASN A 94 -13.10 -12.60 -5.87
CA ASN A 94 -14.50 -12.29 -6.17
C ASN A 94 -14.66 -11.60 -7.53
N ILE A 95 -13.77 -10.65 -7.85
CA ILE A 95 -13.73 -10.01 -9.17
C ILE A 95 -13.52 -11.05 -10.27
N THR A 96 -12.56 -11.96 -10.13
CA THR A 96 -12.34 -13.04 -11.11
C THR A 96 -13.57 -13.93 -11.28
N LYS A 97 -14.26 -14.28 -10.18
CA LYS A 97 -15.52 -15.04 -10.25
C LYS A 97 -16.62 -14.28 -10.99
N LEU A 98 -16.76 -12.97 -10.76
CA LEU A 98 -17.70 -12.13 -11.49
C LEU A 98 -17.37 -12.09 -12.98
N SER A 99 -16.11 -11.84 -13.32
CA SER A 99 -15.62 -11.82 -14.70
C SER A 99 -15.71 -13.17 -15.41
N SER A 100 -15.75 -14.29 -14.68
CA SER A 100 -15.96 -15.62 -15.28
C SER A 100 -17.42 -15.93 -15.61
N LYS A 101 -18.37 -15.24 -14.95
CA LYS A 101 -19.82 -15.45 -15.12
C LYS A 101 -20.45 -14.50 -16.13
N MET A 102 -19.78 -13.39 -16.40
CA MET A 102 -20.26 -12.32 -17.27
C MET A 102 -19.26 -12.11 -18.40
N MET A 103 -19.70 -11.49 -19.48
CA MET A 103 -18.84 -11.16 -20.60
C MET A 103 -17.66 -10.25 -20.20
N SER A 104 -16.45 -10.64 -20.59
CA SER A 104 -15.23 -9.86 -20.34
C SER A 104 -15.16 -8.57 -21.18
N GLU A 105 -14.30 -7.63 -20.79
CA GLU A 105 -14.07 -6.39 -21.54
C GLU A 105 -13.61 -6.65 -22.98
N GLN A 106 -12.75 -7.66 -23.19
CA GLN A 106 -12.28 -8.02 -24.52
C GLN A 106 -13.42 -8.55 -25.40
N GLU A 107 -14.26 -9.43 -24.85
CA GLU A 107 -15.42 -9.94 -25.57
C GLU A 107 -16.43 -8.83 -25.89
N PHE A 108 -16.66 -7.90 -24.96
CA PHE A 108 -17.50 -6.73 -25.19
C PHE A 108 -16.95 -5.87 -26.34
N LYS A 109 -15.65 -5.55 -26.31
CA LYS A 109 -14.99 -4.78 -27.37
C LYS A 109 -15.12 -5.46 -28.74
N LEU A 110 -14.89 -6.77 -28.81
CA LEU A 110 -15.00 -7.54 -30.04
C LEU A 110 -16.44 -7.53 -30.58
N LYS A 111 -17.45 -7.82 -29.75
CA LYS A 111 -18.87 -7.78 -30.15
C LYS A 111 -19.31 -6.38 -30.58
N ARG A 112 -18.81 -5.33 -29.92
CA ARG A 112 -19.08 -3.94 -30.29
C ARG A 112 -18.47 -3.58 -31.65
N ILE A 113 -17.24 -4.02 -31.92
CA ILE A 113 -16.56 -3.80 -33.21
C ILE A 113 -17.33 -4.54 -34.32
N ASP A 114 -17.73 -5.78 -34.08
CA ASP A 114 -18.52 -6.58 -35.02
C ASP A 114 -19.86 -5.91 -35.34
N LEU A 115 -20.65 -5.52 -34.33
CA LEU A 115 -21.92 -4.82 -34.53
C LEU A 115 -21.76 -3.52 -35.33
N LYS A 116 -20.69 -2.75 -35.08
CA LYS A 116 -20.38 -1.54 -35.86
C LYS A 116 -20.00 -1.85 -37.30
N LYS A 117 -19.32 -2.97 -37.55
CA LYS A 117 -18.94 -3.39 -38.89
C LYS A 117 -20.18 -3.80 -39.68
N ARG A 118 -21.05 -4.62 -39.11
CA ARG A 118 -22.31 -5.06 -39.74
C ARG A 118 -23.24 -3.90 -40.09
N LEU A 119 -23.31 -2.88 -39.22
CA LEU A 119 -24.06 -1.64 -39.50
C LEU A 119 -23.44 -0.85 -40.67
N ARG A 120 -22.10 -0.78 -40.75
CA ARG A 120 -21.37 -0.10 -41.83
C ARG A 120 -21.55 -0.81 -43.17
N ASP A 121 -21.52 -2.14 -43.15
CA ASP A 121 -21.65 -2.99 -44.32
C ASP A 121 -23.12 -3.09 -44.80
N GLY A 122 -24.07 -2.47 -44.07
CA GLY A 122 -25.49 -2.44 -44.41
C GLY A 122 -26.23 -3.74 -44.12
N GLU A 123 -25.61 -4.69 -43.41
CA GLU A 123 -26.20 -5.99 -43.05
C GLU A 123 -27.30 -5.87 -41.99
N ILE A 124 -27.24 -4.83 -41.17
CA ILE A 124 -28.24 -4.51 -40.14
C ILE A 124 -28.60 -3.03 -40.23
N ASP A 125 -29.84 -2.71 -39.89
CA ASP A 125 -30.26 -1.32 -39.76
C ASP A 125 -29.91 -0.73 -38.37
N ASN A 126 -30.14 0.57 -38.20
CA ASN A 126 -29.87 1.24 -36.93
C ASN A 126 -30.76 0.72 -35.78
N LYS A 127 -32.00 0.29 -36.06
CA LYS A 127 -32.94 -0.21 -35.05
C LYS A 127 -32.49 -1.58 -34.54
N GLU A 128 -32.05 -2.45 -35.44
CA GLU A 128 -31.47 -3.75 -35.14
C GLU A 128 -30.14 -3.61 -34.38
N TYR A 129 -29.28 -2.68 -34.79
CA TYR A 129 -28.07 -2.35 -34.04
C TYR A 129 -28.39 -1.96 -32.60
N GLN A 130 -29.32 -1.03 -32.37
CA GLN A 130 -29.67 -0.59 -31.01
C GLN A 130 -30.29 -1.73 -30.18
N LYS A 131 -31.10 -2.58 -30.81
CA LYS A 131 -31.71 -3.75 -30.16
C LYS A 131 -30.66 -4.76 -29.68
N ALA A 132 -29.56 -4.94 -30.43
CA ALA A 132 -28.46 -5.82 -30.06
C ALA A 132 -27.44 -5.16 -29.10
N PHE A 133 -27.14 -3.88 -29.30
CA PHE A 133 -26.13 -3.14 -28.54
C PHE A 133 -26.60 -2.79 -27.11
N THR A 134 -27.87 -2.40 -26.94
CA THR A 134 -28.40 -2.00 -25.63
C THR A 134 -28.25 -3.08 -24.54
N PRO A 135 -28.70 -4.34 -24.74
CA PRO A 135 -28.53 -5.37 -23.72
C PRO A 135 -27.04 -5.70 -23.48
N LEU A 136 -26.23 -5.67 -24.54
CA LEU A 136 -24.79 -5.89 -24.47
C LEU A 136 -24.09 -4.83 -23.60
N SER A 137 -24.44 -3.55 -23.77
CA SER A 137 -23.91 -2.44 -22.95
C SER A 137 -24.35 -2.59 -21.50
N LYS A 138 -25.63 -2.89 -21.26
CA LYS A 138 -26.17 -3.07 -19.90
C LYS A 138 -25.47 -4.20 -19.14
N GLU A 139 -25.24 -5.34 -19.78
CA GLU A 139 -24.55 -6.47 -19.17
C GLU A 139 -23.11 -6.08 -18.76
N TYR A 140 -22.41 -5.36 -19.63
CA TYR A 140 -21.05 -4.88 -19.36
C TYR A 140 -21.04 -3.83 -18.24
N GLU A 141 -21.94 -2.85 -18.28
CA GLU A 141 -22.09 -1.82 -17.23
C GLU A 141 -22.42 -2.43 -15.86
N GLU A 142 -23.23 -3.50 -15.82
CA GLU A 142 -23.53 -4.22 -14.60
C GLU A 142 -22.30 -4.94 -14.03
N LEU A 143 -21.50 -5.59 -14.89
CA LEU A 143 -20.24 -6.20 -14.47
C LEU A 143 -19.28 -5.13 -13.93
N ASP A 144 -19.09 -4.05 -14.67
CA ASP A 144 -18.20 -2.94 -14.30
C ASP A 144 -18.61 -2.35 -12.95
N SER A 145 -19.91 -2.09 -12.76
CA SER A 145 -20.46 -1.61 -11.49
C SER A 145 -20.20 -2.57 -10.32
N LYS A 146 -20.33 -3.88 -10.54
CA LYS A 146 -20.03 -4.88 -9.50
C LYS A 146 -18.54 -4.95 -9.17
N ILE A 147 -17.66 -4.85 -10.16
CA ILE A 147 -16.21 -4.79 -9.94
C ILE A 147 -15.86 -3.53 -9.16
N HIS A 148 -16.42 -2.39 -9.55
CA HIS A 148 -16.24 -1.13 -8.83
C HIS A 148 -16.71 -1.24 -7.38
N ALA A 149 -17.89 -1.84 -7.13
CA ALA A 149 -18.38 -2.05 -5.77
C ALA A 149 -17.42 -2.92 -4.93
N GLN A 150 -16.88 -4.01 -5.49
CA GLN A 150 -15.89 -4.84 -4.77
C GLN A 150 -14.63 -4.04 -4.41
N ARG A 151 -14.13 -3.20 -5.32
CA ARG A 151 -12.98 -2.34 -5.07
C ARG A 151 -13.28 -1.28 -4.02
N SER A 152 -14.44 -0.64 -4.09
CA SER A 152 -14.87 0.35 -3.09
C SER A 152 -14.97 -0.27 -1.71
N SER A 153 -15.60 -1.44 -1.58
CA SER A 153 -15.67 -2.15 -0.29
C SER A 153 -14.30 -2.49 0.27
N PHE A 154 -13.35 -2.91 -0.57
CA PHE A 154 -11.97 -3.11 -0.13
C PHE A 154 -11.37 -1.83 0.47
N PHE A 155 -11.53 -0.68 -0.17
CA PHE A 155 -10.99 0.57 0.35
C PHE A 155 -11.69 1.03 1.63
N GLU A 156 -13.02 0.99 1.68
CA GLU A 156 -13.82 1.39 2.84
C GLU A 156 -13.51 0.55 4.09
N GLU A 157 -13.25 -0.74 3.94
CA GLU A 157 -12.97 -1.64 5.07
C GLU A 157 -11.52 -1.57 5.56
N ASN A 158 -10.57 -1.08 4.75
CA ASN A 158 -9.14 -1.20 5.05
C ASN A 158 -8.43 0.15 5.19
N PHE A 159 -9.03 1.24 4.72
CA PHE A 159 -8.45 2.57 4.81
C PHE A 159 -9.39 3.49 5.57
N PRO A 160 -8.94 4.08 6.69
CA PRO A 160 -9.77 5.03 7.45
C PRO A 160 -10.00 6.35 6.71
N MET A 161 -9.24 6.59 5.64
CA MET A 161 -9.30 7.78 4.80
C MET A 161 -9.89 7.44 3.43
N VAL A 162 -10.56 8.42 2.81
CA VAL A 162 -11.05 8.30 1.44
C VAL A 162 -9.85 8.16 0.49
N VAL A 163 -9.81 7.06 -0.25
CA VAL A 163 -8.84 6.85 -1.33
C VAL A 163 -9.42 7.47 -2.61
N PRO A 164 -8.77 8.50 -3.19
CA PRO A 164 -9.24 9.09 -4.45
C PRO A 164 -9.30 8.05 -5.58
N ILE A 165 -10.34 8.14 -6.41
CA ILE A 165 -10.55 7.21 -7.53
C ILE A 165 -9.33 7.19 -8.48
N SER A 166 -8.69 8.35 -8.68
CA SER A 166 -7.50 8.48 -9.53
C SER A 166 -6.27 7.73 -9.02
N THR A 167 -6.17 7.48 -7.72
CA THR A 167 -5.02 6.81 -7.10
C THR A 167 -5.32 5.39 -6.65
N GLY A 168 -6.57 4.94 -6.72
CA GLY A 168 -6.97 3.61 -6.27
C GLY A 168 -6.12 2.49 -6.88
N GLN A 169 -5.90 2.51 -8.20
CA GLN A 169 -5.06 1.51 -8.87
C GLN A 169 -3.61 1.53 -8.35
N GLN A 170 -3.06 2.71 -8.14
CA GLN A 170 -1.70 2.88 -7.60
C GLN A 170 -1.57 2.25 -6.21
N VAL A 171 -2.57 2.48 -5.34
CA VAL A 171 -2.61 1.88 -4.00
C VAL A 171 -2.61 0.36 -4.10
N LEU A 172 -3.42 -0.22 -4.99
CA LEU A 172 -3.44 -1.68 -5.20
C LEU A 172 -2.08 -2.20 -5.68
N ASP A 173 -1.45 -1.51 -6.63
CA ASP A 173 -0.16 -1.91 -7.18
C ASP A 173 0.97 -1.83 -6.13
N ILE A 174 0.93 -0.86 -5.22
CA ILE A 174 1.85 -0.78 -4.07
C ILE A 174 1.64 -1.97 -3.12
N ILE A 175 0.38 -2.30 -2.79
CA ILE A 175 0.07 -3.43 -1.90
C ILE A 175 0.55 -4.75 -2.51
N GLU A 176 0.39 -4.92 -3.82
CA GLU A 176 0.84 -6.11 -4.54
C GLU A 176 2.36 -6.13 -4.78
N GLY A 177 3.06 -5.02 -4.51
CA GLY A 177 4.50 -4.90 -4.70
C GLY A 177 4.92 -4.71 -6.17
N LYS A 178 4.00 -4.29 -7.03
CA LYS A 178 4.27 -3.93 -8.43
C LYS A 178 4.89 -2.55 -8.56
N GLU A 179 4.51 -1.64 -7.67
CA GLU A 179 5.13 -0.32 -7.55
C GLU A 179 5.84 -0.19 -6.20
N SER A 180 7.06 0.35 -6.23
CA SER A 180 7.76 0.81 -5.04
C SER A 180 7.46 2.29 -4.80
N LEU A 181 7.25 2.66 -3.54
CA LEU A 181 7.29 4.05 -3.09
C LEU A 181 8.75 4.56 -3.16
N THR A 182 9.28 4.79 -4.36
CA THR A 182 10.52 5.54 -4.50
C THR A 182 10.21 7.01 -4.23
N ASN A 183 10.86 7.60 -3.23
CA ASN A 183 10.78 9.03 -2.93
C ASN A 183 11.07 9.82 -4.20
N ARG A 184 10.06 10.40 -4.84
CA ARG A 184 10.20 11.33 -5.97
C ARG A 184 10.53 12.75 -5.50
N TYR A 185 11.28 12.86 -4.41
CA TYR A 185 11.81 14.11 -3.90
C TYR A 185 13.25 13.85 -3.47
N SER A 186 14.15 13.94 -4.45
CA SER A 186 15.57 14.26 -4.29
C SER A 186 15.76 15.73 -4.63
#